data_AF-C5MG62-F1
#
_entry.id   AF-C5MG62-F1
#
_cell.length_a   1.000
_cell.length_b   1.000
_cell.length_c   1.000
_cell.angle_alpha   90.00
_cell.angle_beta   90.00
_cell.angle_gamma   90.00
#
_symmetry.space_group_name_H-M   'P 1'
#
loop_
_entity.id
_entity.type
_entity.pdbx_description
1 polymer ?
#
loop_
_entity_poly.entity_id
_entity_poly.type
_entity_poly.pdbx_seq_one_letter_code
_entity_poly.pdbx_strand_id
1 'polypeptide(L)'
;MSYEIDVDEADIDVLEKNLLKSKELFESIDKSLFKIANKSQKASTTIKPVLSQVNKLTKSKEDVEKGLALLEDVSASAEKINNFENILNNPVDTIGIVRYMNTLNQSKTLFKTVKPKFKQFTGILYNFEQLNDRSERKIQEYFQSLIRQDGNKLVEKKEDIKMIFKYFQEQENDEYVNRLYLRARSGKLLTVLKPYEQSTVAAARENNRPYEKGSNGITQYTDIMINEVGQEVNLLRSCNLPVTFIGTIIEEQIFKYNEIIMKYNQVFSSPSLIIDNIVLILEILDNLNKFKYNLHKNGISNEEFNKTMGLFVQQNSVIFEEFILSVSKRFNNLPKFTENSTQEVIVEIMSKLRKLSEFKAGLLQLIKNHQLGDWVKSAQFAKVFSSVIINTNVDTSTPDFLLSSFYSDVIDDIMVSIELGLKMDQTMKKSTQGFILVKNLFMLESIVNRSQDLFNSLGPLGMERIGKLKNRFLKLFLEDWNHASFIIIRDMTNIVSQSAIAGSSSGTTSGTGGGPVSNLSNKEREQVKELFKNFNESFEQALATYSRYNFGDVGLKRYLGNEVKKLVMNAYFKLYDKYGTSDFTKNKSKYVKYDKIEFEKLLNERL
;
A
#
# COMPACT_ATOMS: atom_id res chain seq x y z
N MET A 1 27.53 -89.81 144.59
CA MET A 1 26.33 -89.86 143.74
C MET A 1 26.72 -89.25 142.41
N SER A 2 26.90 -90.10 141.40
CA SER A 2 26.82 -89.71 139.99
C SER A 2 25.34 -89.74 139.61
N TYR A 3 24.86 -88.77 138.84
CA TYR A 3 23.72 -89.01 137.95
C TYR A 3 23.93 -88.26 136.63
N GLU A 4 23.88 -89.06 135.55
CA GLU A 4 23.97 -88.71 134.14
C GLU A 4 22.69 -88.04 133.61
N ILE A 5 22.86 -87.36 132.47
CA ILE A 5 21.90 -86.56 131.70
C ILE A 5 21.50 -87.35 130.43
N ASP A 6 20.26 -87.21 129.97
CA ASP A 6 19.67 -87.87 128.79
C ASP A 6 19.80 -87.00 127.51
N VAL A 7 20.01 -87.63 126.34
CA VAL A 7 20.67 -87.05 125.14
C VAL A 7 19.68 -86.64 124.03
N ASP A 8 18.45 -87.15 124.03
CA ASP A 8 17.48 -86.94 122.94
C ASP A 8 16.87 -85.52 122.91
N GLU A 9 16.86 -84.82 124.05
CA GLU A 9 16.37 -83.44 124.17
C GLU A 9 17.34 -82.44 123.51
N ALA A 10 18.64 -82.78 123.46
CA ALA A 10 19.67 -81.90 122.91
C ALA A 10 19.62 -81.79 121.38
N ASP A 11 19.28 -82.85 120.65
CA ASP A 11 19.29 -82.85 119.18
C ASP A 11 18.08 -82.12 118.57
N ILE A 12 16.91 -82.19 119.23
CA ILE A 12 15.72 -81.42 118.85
C ILE A 12 15.99 -79.92 119.05
N ASP A 13 16.63 -79.55 120.15
CA ASP A 13 17.06 -78.17 120.44
C ASP A 13 18.06 -77.63 119.40
N VAL A 14 18.96 -78.48 118.88
CA VAL A 14 19.95 -78.08 117.87
C VAL A 14 19.29 -77.86 116.50
N LEU A 15 18.32 -78.70 116.12
CA LEU A 15 17.55 -78.52 114.88
C LEU A 15 16.64 -77.29 114.93
N GLU A 16 15.96 -77.06 116.06
CA GLU A 16 15.17 -75.85 116.27
C GLU A 16 16.04 -74.58 116.23
N LYS A 17 17.24 -74.62 116.83
CA LYS A 17 18.24 -73.55 116.71
C LYS A 17 18.68 -73.31 115.27
N ASN A 18 18.96 -74.35 114.49
CA ASN A 18 19.38 -74.18 113.10
C ASN A 18 18.27 -73.62 112.21
N LEU A 19 17.01 -74.01 112.46
CA LEU A 19 15.85 -73.51 111.73
C LEU A 19 15.55 -72.04 112.10
N LEU A 20 15.69 -71.68 113.38
CA LEU A 20 15.67 -70.29 113.84
C LEU A 20 16.76 -69.45 113.19
N LYS A 21 17.99 -69.96 113.12
CA LYS A 21 19.13 -69.26 112.52
C LYS A 21 18.98 -69.06 111.02
N SER A 22 18.40 -70.05 110.32
CA SER A 22 18.08 -69.93 108.89
C SER A 22 16.95 -68.93 108.65
N LYS A 23 15.94 -68.91 109.52
CA LYS A 23 14.86 -67.90 109.50
C LYS A 23 15.39 -66.48 109.76
N GLU A 24 16.34 -66.32 110.68
CA GLU A 24 17.04 -65.04 110.90
C GLU A 24 17.86 -64.60 109.68
N LEU A 25 18.53 -65.54 109.00
CA LEU A 25 19.28 -65.26 107.78
C LEU A 25 18.36 -64.85 106.63
N PHE A 26 17.24 -65.54 106.43
CA PHE A 26 16.22 -65.14 105.46
C PHE A 26 15.62 -63.78 105.79
N GLU A 27 15.29 -63.50 107.05
CA GLU A 27 14.86 -62.16 107.48
C GLU A 27 15.94 -61.10 107.22
N SER A 28 17.22 -61.42 107.41
CA SER A 28 18.33 -60.50 107.17
C SER A 28 18.53 -60.21 105.68
N ILE A 29 18.41 -61.23 104.83
CA ILE A 29 18.46 -61.10 103.37
C ILE A 29 17.26 -60.30 102.89
N ASP A 30 16.06 -60.56 103.40
CA ASP A 30 14.84 -59.85 103.02
C ASP A 30 14.91 -58.38 103.47
N LYS A 31 15.41 -58.11 104.69
CA LYS A 31 15.73 -56.74 105.16
C LYS A 31 16.78 -56.05 104.29
N SER A 32 17.77 -56.78 103.80
CA SER A 32 18.85 -56.24 102.95
C SER A 32 18.36 -55.94 101.53
N LEU A 33 17.60 -56.86 100.92
CA LEU A 33 16.93 -56.66 99.63
C LEU A 33 15.94 -55.51 99.72
N PHE A 34 15.15 -55.43 100.77
CA PHE A 34 14.22 -54.33 100.99
C PHE A 34 14.95 -52.99 101.18
N LYS A 35 16.11 -52.97 101.85
CA LYS A 35 16.98 -51.79 101.96
C LYS A 35 17.57 -51.38 100.60
N ILE A 36 18.06 -52.32 99.81
CA ILE A 36 18.64 -52.04 98.48
C ILE A 36 17.55 -51.57 97.52
N ALA A 37 16.41 -52.25 97.47
CA ALA A 37 15.25 -51.86 96.67
C ALA A 37 14.77 -50.46 97.05
N ASN A 38 14.63 -50.15 98.35
CA ASN A 38 14.28 -48.80 98.79
C ASN A 38 15.35 -47.76 98.47
N LYS A 39 16.65 -48.09 98.59
CA LYS A 39 17.73 -47.16 98.21
C LYS A 39 17.76 -46.93 96.70
N SER A 40 17.54 -47.95 95.89
CA SER A 40 17.46 -47.86 94.42
C SER A 40 16.21 -47.09 93.98
N GLN A 41 15.06 -47.36 94.59
CA GLN A 41 13.81 -46.63 94.37
C GLN A 41 13.97 -45.15 94.77
N LYS A 42 14.56 -44.87 95.95
CA LYS A 42 14.87 -43.51 96.39
C LYS A 42 15.88 -42.83 95.46
N ALA A 43 16.95 -43.50 95.05
CA ALA A 43 17.91 -42.94 94.10
C ALA A 43 17.24 -42.63 92.75
N SER A 44 16.40 -43.53 92.24
CA SER A 44 15.62 -43.34 91.01
C SER A 44 14.65 -42.16 91.11
N THR A 45 13.88 -42.06 92.21
CA THR A 45 12.96 -40.93 92.43
C THR A 45 13.67 -39.61 92.68
N THR A 46 14.91 -39.62 93.19
CA THR A 46 15.69 -38.40 93.45
C THR A 46 16.50 -37.96 92.22
N ILE A 47 17.06 -38.88 91.44
CA ILE A 47 17.92 -38.59 90.28
C ILE A 47 17.09 -38.23 89.03
N LYS A 48 15.95 -38.89 88.81
CA LYS A 48 15.08 -38.63 87.65
C LYS A 48 14.62 -37.17 87.53
N PRO A 49 14.17 -36.47 88.60
CA PRO A 49 13.85 -35.05 88.51
C PRO A 49 15.08 -34.17 88.28
N VAL A 50 16.25 -34.52 88.83
CA VAL A 50 17.51 -33.79 88.60
C VAL A 50 17.96 -33.91 87.14
N LEU A 51 17.94 -35.11 86.55
CA LEU A 51 18.21 -35.31 85.11
C LEU A 51 17.22 -34.55 84.23
N SER A 52 15.94 -34.52 84.61
CA SER A 52 14.92 -33.73 83.91
C SER A 52 15.19 -32.23 83.99
N GLN A 53 15.59 -31.71 85.15
CA GLN A 53 16.00 -30.31 85.32
C GLN A 53 17.29 -30.00 84.55
N VAL A 54 18.30 -30.86 84.58
CA VAL A 54 19.54 -30.71 83.79
C VAL A 54 19.22 -30.69 82.30
N ASN A 55 18.39 -31.61 81.79
CA ASN A 55 17.98 -31.60 80.38
C ASN A 55 17.19 -30.34 80.00
N LYS A 56 16.32 -29.83 80.88
CA LYS A 56 15.64 -28.55 80.69
C LYS A 56 16.65 -27.39 80.67
N LEU A 57 17.65 -27.41 81.54
CA LEU A 57 18.68 -26.38 81.61
C LEU A 57 19.59 -26.42 80.38
N THR A 58 19.99 -27.60 79.91
CA THR A 58 20.76 -27.80 78.68
C THR A 58 19.96 -27.31 77.47
N LYS A 59 18.67 -27.64 77.38
CA LYS A 59 17.80 -27.13 76.32
C LYS A 59 17.67 -25.60 76.39
N SER A 60 17.50 -25.04 77.58
CA SER A 60 17.46 -23.58 77.77
C SER A 60 18.80 -22.92 77.41
N LYS A 61 19.93 -23.57 77.70
CA LYS A 61 21.26 -23.10 77.29
C LYS A 61 21.40 -23.10 75.77
N GLU A 62 21.01 -24.19 75.10
CA GLU A 62 20.99 -24.26 73.63
C GLU A 62 20.08 -23.20 73.01
N ASP A 63 18.92 -22.94 73.61
CA ASP A 63 17.98 -21.92 73.12
C ASP A 63 18.55 -20.50 73.32
N VAL A 64 19.26 -20.23 74.41
CA VAL A 64 19.98 -18.97 74.65
C VAL A 64 21.15 -18.81 73.67
N GLU A 65 21.94 -19.86 73.42
CA GLU A 65 23.02 -19.83 72.43
C GLU A 65 22.49 -19.58 71.01
N LYS A 66 21.37 -20.22 70.63
CA LYS A 66 20.67 -19.93 69.36
C LYS A 66 20.14 -18.50 69.30
N GLY A 67 19.60 -18.00 70.41
CA GLY A 67 19.11 -16.62 70.53
C GLY A 67 20.23 -15.59 70.37
N LEU A 68 21.39 -15.81 71.01
CA LEU A 68 22.57 -14.97 70.88
C LEU A 68 23.13 -14.96 69.45
N ALA A 69 23.26 -16.14 68.84
CA ALA A 69 23.69 -16.26 67.44
C ALA A 69 22.74 -15.53 66.48
N LEU A 70 21.42 -15.61 66.74
CA LEU A 70 20.43 -14.88 65.96
C LEU A 70 20.54 -13.35 66.15
N LEU A 71 20.86 -12.89 67.36
CA LEU A 71 21.05 -11.47 67.67
C LEU A 71 22.31 -10.90 67.00
N GLU A 72 23.39 -11.69 66.95
CA GLU A 72 24.61 -11.36 66.21
C GLU A 72 24.33 -11.28 64.69
N ASP A 73 23.61 -12.27 64.13
CA ASP A 73 23.14 -12.27 62.74
C ASP A 73 22.28 -11.02 62.43
N VAL A 74 21.40 -10.62 63.36
CA VAL A 74 20.55 -9.42 63.24
C VAL A 74 21.39 -8.15 63.25
N SER A 75 22.37 -8.03 64.14
CA SER A 75 23.26 -6.86 64.21
C SER A 75 24.09 -6.70 62.93
N ALA A 76 24.72 -7.78 62.46
CA ALA A 76 25.49 -7.78 61.22
C ALA A 76 24.62 -7.49 59.99
N SER A 77 23.37 -7.98 59.97
CA SER A 77 22.42 -7.70 58.90
C SER A 77 21.91 -6.25 58.95
N ALA A 78 21.70 -5.68 60.14
CA ALA A 78 21.25 -4.29 60.30
C ALA A 78 22.29 -3.28 59.80
N GLU A 79 23.59 -3.55 60.02
CA GLU A 79 24.67 -2.71 59.47
C GLU A 79 24.67 -2.73 57.93
N LYS A 80 24.49 -3.91 57.32
CA LYS A 80 24.34 -4.04 55.86
C LYS A 80 23.09 -3.34 55.34
N ILE A 81 21.96 -3.44 56.04
CA ILE A 81 20.72 -2.74 55.68
C ILE A 81 20.92 -1.23 55.70
N ASN A 82 21.60 -0.69 56.73
CA ASN A 82 21.90 0.73 56.82
C ASN A 82 22.81 1.20 55.67
N ASN A 83 23.79 0.38 55.30
CA ASN A 83 24.65 0.65 54.12
C ASN A 83 23.84 0.66 52.81
N PHE A 84 22.87 -0.25 52.65
CA PHE A 84 21.95 -0.22 51.52
C PHE A 84 21.05 1.01 51.55
N GLU A 85 20.51 1.38 52.71
CA GLU A 85 19.64 2.53 52.90
C GLU A 85 20.33 3.85 52.54
N ASN A 86 21.60 4.03 52.95
CA ASN A 86 22.41 5.19 52.60
C ASN A 86 22.57 5.38 51.08
N ILE A 87 22.60 4.29 50.31
CA ILE A 87 22.69 4.36 48.84
C ILE A 87 21.28 4.52 48.26
N LEU A 88 20.36 3.62 48.57
CA LEU A 88 19.04 3.54 47.96
C LEU A 88 18.13 4.75 48.27
N ASN A 89 18.41 5.50 49.34
CA ASN A 89 17.70 6.73 49.65
C ASN A 89 18.04 7.90 48.72
N ASN A 90 19.19 7.90 48.05
CA ASN A 90 19.53 8.96 47.09
C ASN A 90 18.84 8.76 45.73
N PRO A 91 18.74 9.82 44.89
CA PRO A 91 18.20 9.72 43.53
C PRO A 91 19.07 8.86 42.61
N VAL A 92 18.43 8.15 41.68
CA VAL A 92 19.12 7.25 40.72
C VAL A 92 20.14 8.01 39.86
N ASP A 93 19.82 9.24 39.45
CA ASP A 93 20.71 10.10 38.66
C ASP A 93 22.07 10.37 39.33
N THR A 94 22.08 10.51 40.66
CA THR A 94 23.30 10.86 41.42
C THR A 94 24.24 9.68 41.63
N ILE A 95 23.68 8.48 41.74
CA ILE A 95 24.44 7.25 42.01
C ILE A 95 24.87 6.57 40.72
N GLY A 96 24.09 6.73 39.66
CA GLY A 96 24.19 5.96 38.43
C GLY A 96 23.40 4.64 38.50
N ILE A 97 22.69 4.32 37.43
CA ILE A 97 21.76 3.18 37.37
C ILE A 97 22.43 1.85 37.70
N VAL A 98 23.67 1.64 37.23
CA VAL A 98 24.41 0.39 37.41
C VAL A 98 24.67 0.11 38.88
N ARG A 99 25.19 1.11 39.60
CA ARG A 99 25.47 0.98 41.03
C ARG A 99 24.17 0.86 41.82
N TYR A 100 23.16 1.65 41.48
CA TYR A 100 21.86 1.63 42.14
C TYR A 100 21.18 0.25 42.04
N MET A 101 21.10 -0.32 40.84
CA MET A 101 20.48 -1.63 40.61
C MET A 101 21.28 -2.78 41.24
N ASN A 102 22.60 -2.75 41.18
CA ASN A 102 23.42 -3.77 41.83
C ASN A 102 23.19 -3.78 43.35
N THR A 103 23.11 -2.61 43.98
CA THR A 103 22.79 -2.49 45.40
C THR A 103 21.36 -2.97 45.70
N LEU A 104 20.38 -2.66 44.84
CA LEU A 104 19.01 -3.14 45.01
C LEU A 104 18.90 -4.67 44.89
N ASN A 105 19.60 -5.28 43.94
CA ASN A 105 19.63 -6.74 43.77
C ASN A 105 20.27 -7.43 44.99
N GLN A 106 21.37 -6.87 45.51
CA GLN A 106 22.00 -7.35 46.75
C GLN A 106 21.05 -7.21 47.96
N SER A 107 20.36 -6.07 48.06
CA SER A 107 19.35 -5.80 49.09
C SER A 107 18.21 -6.81 49.05
N LYS A 108 17.62 -7.07 47.88
CA LYS A 108 16.58 -8.09 47.69
C LYS A 108 17.06 -9.51 48.00
N THR A 109 18.31 -9.83 47.64
CA THR A 109 18.90 -11.15 47.91
C THR A 109 19.08 -11.35 49.41
N LEU A 110 19.61 -10.34 50.11
CA LEU A 110 19.74 -10.36 51.56
C LEU A 110 18.37 -10.48 52.22
N PHE A 111 17.36 -9.74 51.75
CA PHE A 111 16.00 -9.84 52.28
C PHE A 111 15.43 -11.26 52.17
N LYS A 112 15.63 -11.95 51.03
CA LYS A 112 15.22 -13.36 50.85
C LYS A 112 15.89 -14.30 51.85
N THR A 113 17.19 -14.09 52.15
CA THR A 113 17.93 -14.90 53.14
C THR A 113 17.52 -14.58 54.58
N VAL A 114 17.23 -13.31 54.88
CA VAL A 114 16.93 -12.81 56.23
C VAL A 114 15.48 -13.05 56.65
N LYS A 115 14.52 -12.94 55.73
CA LYS A 115 13.07 -13.13 55.96
C LYS A 115 12.71 -14.41 56.74
N PRO A 116 13.24 -15.61 56.44
CA PRO A 116 12.92 -16.82 57.19
C PRO A 116 13.55 -16.85 58.59
N LYS A 117 14.71 -16.21 58.78
CA LYS A 117 15.45 -16.20 60.05
C LYS A 117 14.85 -15.21 61.06
N PHE A 118 14.42 -14.03 60.61
CA PHE A 118 14.08 -12.91 61.50
C PHE A 118 12.57 -12.77 61.78
N LYS A 119 11.81 -13.86 61.81
CA LYS A 119 10.34 -13.83 62.00
C LYS A 119 9.88 -13.03 63.23
N GLN A 120 10.71 -12.98 64.28
CA GLN A 120 10.43 -12.24 65.52
C GLN A 120 10.70 -10.72 65.42
N PHE A 121 11.48 -10.28 64.42
CA PHE A 121 11.88 -8.88 64.20
C PHE A 121 11.04 -8.24 63.08
N THR A 122 9.73 -8.23 63.25
CA THR A 122 8.77 -7.78 62.23
C THR A 122 8.99 -6.33 61.77
N GLY A 123 9.42 -5.43 62.67
CA GLY A 123 9.69 -4.02 62.34
C GLY A 123 10.87 -3.83 61.37
N ILE A 124 11.95 -4.58 61.56
CA ILE A 124 13.12 -4.54 60.66
C ILE A 124 12.74 -5.11 59.30
N LEU A 125 12.01 -6.24 59.28
CA LEU A 125 11.52 -6.84 58.04
C LEU A 125 10.61 -5.89 57.27
N TYR A 126 9.68 -5.21 57.94
CA TYR A 126 8.78 -4.24 57.31
C TYR A 126 9.54 -3.04 56.73
N ASN A 127 10.45 -2.44 57.49
CA ASN A 127 11.26 -1.31 57.00
C ASN A 127 12.13 -1.72 55.81
N PHE A 128 12.69 -2.94 55.84
CA PHE A 128 13.53 -3.43 54.76
C PHE A 128 12.74 -3.75 53.49
N GLU A 129 11.53 -4.30 53.63
CA GLU A 129 10.59 -4.48 52.51
C GLU A 129 10.17 -3.12 51.92
N GLN A 130 9.80 -2.16 52.77
CA GLN A 130 9.49 -0.79 52.37
C GLN A 130 10.65 -0.09 51.66
N LEU A 131 11.89 -0.30 52.10
CA LEU A 131 13.07 0.25 51.44
C LEU A 131 13.20 -0.30 50.02
N ASN A 132 13.04 -1.62 49.83
CA ASN A 132 13.08 -2.24 48.52
C ASN A 132 11.96 -1.70 47.60
N ASP A 133 10.74 -1.61 48.11
CA ASP A 133 9.59 -1.10 47.35
C ASP A 133 9.77 0.37 46.93
N ARG A 134 10.23 1.23 47.84
CA ARG A 134 10.53 2.64 47.53
C ARG A 134 11.65 2.77 46.49
N SER A 135 12.67 1.93 46.59
CA SER A 135 13.80 1.93 45.66
C SER A 135 13.36 1.52 44.25
N GLU A 136 12.47 0.53 44.15
CA GLU A 136 11.90 0.11 42.88
C GLU A 136 11.03 1.22 42.25
N ARG A 137 10.23 1.93 43.05
CA ARG A 137 9.49 3.12 42.58
C ARG A 137 10.40 4.21 42.05
N LYS A 138 11.54 4.48 42.69
CA LYS A 138 12.52 5.45 42.19
C LYS A 138 13.11 5.05 40.83
N ILE A 139 13.33 3.76 40.59
CA ILE A 139 13.73 3.26 39.26
C ILE A 139 12.62 3.51 38.24
N GLN A 140 11.36 3.27 38.60
CA GLN A 140 10.22 3.55 37.71
C GLN A 140 10.08 5.04 37.40
N GLU A 141 10.26 5.92 38.38
CA GLU A 141 10.24 7.38 38.20
C GLU A 141 11.40 7.86 37.31
N TYR A 142 12.61 7.32 37.53
CA TYR A 142 13.75 7.57 36.66
C TYR A 142 13.48 7.09 35.23
N PHE A 143 12.90 5.91 35.08
CA PHE A 143 12.54 5.38 33.76
C PHE A 143 11.50 6.27 33.06
N GLN A 144 10.46 6.72 33.79
CA GLN A 144 9.45 7.64 33.28
C GLN A 144 10.04 8.97 32.81
N SER A 145 11.01 9.52 33.54
CA SER A 145 11.68 10.77 33.16
C SER A 145 12.56 10.57 31.93
N LEU A 146 13.20 9.40 31.81
CA LEU A 146 14.09 9.04 30.71
C LEU A 146 13.32 8.83 29.41
N ILE A 147 12.26 8.00 29.38
CA ILE A 147 11.51 7.64 28.15
C ILE A 147 10.78 8.82 27.49
N ARG A 148 10.50 9.88 28.25
CA ARG A 148 9.87 11.12 27.77
C ARG A 148 10.84 12.03 27.01
N GLN A 149 12.14 11.77 27.07
CA GLN A 149 13.13 12.55 26.36
C GLN A 149 13.12 12.25 24.84
N ASP A 150 13.80 13.10 24.09
CA ASP A 150 13.98 12.92 22.65
C ASP A 150 14.76 11.65 22.33
N GLY A 151 14.51 11.11 21.12
CA GLY A 151 15.09 9.84 20.67
C GLY A 151 16.62 9.85 20.72
N ASN A 152 17.25 10.96 20.34
CA ASN A 152 18.72 11.10 20.35
C ASN A 152 19.31 10.99 21.77
N LYS A 153 18.68 11.64 22.76
CA LYS A 153 19.09 11.55 24.17
C LYS A 153 18.84 10.17 24.76
N LEU A 154 17.76 9.50 24.32
CA LEU A 154 17.49 8.12 24.69
C LEU A 154 18.58 7.16 24.19
N VAL A 155 19.09 7.37 22.97
CA VAL A 155 20.15 6.53 22.39
C VAL A 155 21.45 6.65 23.19
N GLU A 156 21.77 7.84 23.73
CA GLU A 156 22.91 8.03 24.62
C GLU A 156 22.77 7.21 25.91
N LYS A 157 21.55 7.14 26.45
CA LYS A 157 21.21 6.33 27.65
C LYS A 157 20.65 4.94 27.33
N LYS A 158 20.97 4.37 26.17
CA LYS A 158 20.45 3.06 25.75
C LYS A 158 20.77 1.91 26.71
N GLU A 159 21.92 1.98 27.39
CA GLU A 159 22.34 0.95 28.33
C GLU A 159 21.50 0.99 29.62
N ASP A 160 21.09 2.19 30.08
CA ASP A 160 20.17 2.34 31.21
C ASP A 160 18.83 1.67 30.89
N ILE A 161 18.30 1.90 29.69
CA ILE A 161 17.03 1.30 29.23
C ILE A 161 17.15 -0.23 29.22
N LYS A 162 18.20 -0.78 28.59
CA LYS A 162 18.44 -2.23 28.56
C LYS A 162 18.48 -2.83 29.95
N MET A 163 19.15 -2.16 30.89
CA MET A 163 19.29 -2.64 32.26
C MET A 163 17.95 -2.63 33.00
N ILE A 164 17.14 -1.59 32.82
CA ILE A 164 15.80 -1.49 33.41
C ILE A 164 14.89 -2.60 32.87
N PHE A 165 14.82 -2.79 31.55
CA PHE A 165 14.00 -3.86 30.96
C PHE A 165 14.45 -5.24 31.43
N LYS A 166 15.77 -5.51 31.45
CA LYS A 166 16.32 -6.77 31.95
C LYS A 166 15.95 -7.02 33.41
N TYR A 167 16.08 -6.01 34.27
CA TYR A 167 15.73 -6.13 35.69
C TYR A 167 14.26 -6.50 35.88
N PHE A 168 13.33 -5.83 35.21
CA PHE A 168 11.90 -6.13 35.37
C PHE A 168 11.49 -7.46 34.70
N GLN A 169 12.19 -7.87 33.65
CA GLN A 169 12.02 -9.20 33.05
C GLN A 169 12.45 -10.32 34.00
N GLU A 170 13.55 -10.14 34.74
CA GLU A 170 14.01 -11.09 35.76
C GLU A 170 13.06 -11.18 36.98
N GLN A 171 12.23 -10.17 37.21
CA GLN A 171 11.24 -10.14 38.30
C GLN A 171 9.83 -10.60 37.88
N GLU A 172 9.66 -11.10 36.63
CA GLU A 172 8.35 -11.46 36.06
C GLU A 172 7.32 -10.29 36.09
N ASN A 173 7.80 -9.04 36.08
CA ASN A 173 6.98 -7.83 36.12
C ASN A 173 7.35 -6.88 34.96
N ASP A 174 7.55 -7.46 33.77
CA ASP A 174 7.89 -6.73 32.56
C ASP A 174 6.69 -5.98 31.96
N GLU A 175 5.47 -6.47 32.18
CA GLU A 175 4.24 -5.88 31.61
C GLU A 175 4.06 -4.39 31.98
N TYR A 176 4.34 -4.03 33.24
CA TYR A 176 4.24 -2.64 33.70
C TYR A 176 5.21 -1.71 32.96
N VAL A 177 6.47 -2.13 32.83
CA VAL A 177 7.53 -1.34 32.18
C VAL A 177 7.30 -1.25 30.67
N ASN A 178 6.88 -2.36 30.05
CA ASN A 178 6.48 -2.41 28.65
C ASN A 178 5.37 -1.37 28.39
N ARG A 179 4.28 -1.42 29.17
CA ARG A 179 3.14 -0.50 29.03
C ARG A 179 3.55 0.96 29.20
N LEU A 180 4.43 1.24 30.15
CA LEU A 180 4.90 2.58 30.44
C LEU A 180 5.76 3.15 29.31
N TYR A 181 6.67 2.34 28.76
CA TYR A 181 7.44 2.68 27.56
C TYR A 181 6.52 2.95 26.37
N LEU A 182 5.64 2.00 26.04
CA LEU A 182 4.72 2.08 24.90
C LEU A 182 3.87 3.36 24.95
N ARG A 183 3.28 3.67 26.11
CA ARG A 183 2.46 4.87 26.31
C ARG A 183 3.24 6.16 26.13
N ALA A 184 4.47 6.24 26.67
CA ALA A 184 5.27 7.45 26.56
C ALA A 184 5.71 7.71 25.12
N ARG A 185 6.13 6.65 24.40
CA ARG A 185 6.56 6.77 23.00
C ARG A 185 5.39 7.11 22.07
N SER A 186 4.24 6.44 22.23
CA SER A 186 3.02 6.78 21.47
C SER A 186 2.61 8.24 21.71
N GLY A 187 2.54 8.68 22.97
CA GLY A 187 2.19 10.08 23.30
C GLY A 187 3.14 11.11 22.68
N LYS A 188 4.44 10.79 22.59
CA LYS A 188 5.42 11.65 21.91
C LYS A 188 5.11 11.77 20.42
N LEU A 189 4.93 10.65 19.72
CA LEU A 189 4.61 10.64 18.29
C LEU A 189 3.33 11.43 18.00
N LEU A 190 2.32 11.30 18.85
CA LEU A 190 1.07 12.04 18.69
C LEU A 190 1.26 13.56 18.85
N THR A 191 2.10 13.97 19.79
CA THR A 191 2.45 15.39 20.00
C THR A 191 3.18 15.97 18.78
N VAL A 192 4.05 15.20 18.15
CA VAL A 192 4.78 15.61 16.93
C VAL A 192 3.85 15.76 15.73
N LEU A 193 2.86 14.87 15.56
CA LEU A 193 1.95 14.87 14.41
C LEU A 193 0.83 15.92 14.50
N LYS A 194 0.42 16.29 15.72
CA LYS A 194 -0.73 17.17 15.98
C LYS A 194 -0.70 18.52 15.22
N PRO A 195 0.42 19.25 15.10
CA PRO A 195 0.46 20.52 14.37
C PRO A 195 0.15 20.35 12.87
N TYR A 196 0.46 19.19 12.29
CA TYR A 196 0.31 18.93 10.86
C TYR A 196 -1.10 18.46 10.50
N GLU A 197 -1.88 17.94 11.46
CA GLU A 197 -3.25 17.46 11.24
C GLU A 197 -4.18 18.55 10.69
N GLN A 198 -4.02 19.81 11.10
CA GLN A 198 -4.86 20.91 10.60
C GLN A 198 -4.69 21.17 9.09
N SER A 199 -3.51 20.85 8.56
CA SER A 199 -3.19 21.05 7.14
C SER A 199 -3.73 19.95 6.22
N THR A 200 -4.26 18.85 6.77
CA THR A 200 -4.82 17.72 6.02
C THR A 200 -6.32 17.86 5.77
N VAL A 201 -6.92 19.04 5.98
CA VAL A 201 -8.34 19.24 5.70
C VAL A 201 -8.52 19.52 4.20
N ALA A 202 -9.51 18.87 3.57
CA ALA A 202 -9.93 19.22 2.22
C ALA A 202 -10.65 20.58 2.23
N ALA A 203 -9.93 21.65 1.98
CA ALA A 203 -10.53 22.99 1.88
C ALA A 203 -11.45 23.08 0.65
N ALA A 204 -12.62 23.71 0.82
CA ALA A 204 -13.48 24.09 -0.30
C ALA A 204 -12.74 25.12 -1.17
N ARG A 205 -12.57 24.82 -2.46
CA ARG A 205 -11.85 25.70 -3.40
C ARG A 205 -12.83 26.60 -4.15
N GLU A 206 -12.36 27.76 -4.56
CA GLU A 206 -13.10 28.61 -5.50
C GLU A 206 -13.34 27.84 -6.81
N ASN A 207 -14.54 27.97 -7.40
CA ASN A 207 -15.00 27.22 -8.57
C ASN A 207 -14.08 27.27 -9.81
N ASN A 208 -13.06 28.14 -9.84
CA ASN A 208 -12.16 28.35 -10.98
C ASN A 208 -10.70 27.94 -10.74
N ARG A 209 -10.33 27.42 -9.57
CA ARG A 209 -8.95 26.96 -9.31
C ARG A 209 -8.88 25.44 -9.15
N PRO A 210 -8.42 24.70 -10.18
CA PRO A 210 -8.22 23.27 -10.06
C PRO A 210 -7.12 22.97 -9.02
N TYR A 211 -7.18 21.77 -8.43
CA TYR A 211 -6.14 21.35 -7.49
C TYR A 211 -4.76 21.32 -8.14
N GLU A 212 -3.77 21.80 -7.40
CA GLU A 212 -2.36 21.63 -7.72
C GLU A 212 -1.74 20.64 -6.73
N LYS A 213 -0.95 19.72 -7.27
CA LYS A 213 -0.27 18.69 -6.48
C LYS A 213 0.56 19.33 -5.36
N GLY A 214 0.45 18.78 -4.16
CA GLY A 214 1.18 19.27 -2.98
C GLY A 214 0.57 20.50 -2.33
N SER A 215 -0.59 20.99 -2.80
CA SER A 215 -1.30 22.09 -2.12
C SER A 215 -2.02 21.64 -0.86
N ASN A 216 -2.11 20.33 -0.59
CA ASN A 216 -2.66 19.77 0.64
C ASN A 216 -1.53 19.26 1.57
N GLY A 217 -1.70 19.43 2.88
CA GLY A 217 -0.70 19.02 3.87
C GLY A 217 -0.59 17.51 4.11
N ILE A 218 -1.40 16.68 3.43
CA ILE A 218 -1.38 15.22 3.59
C ILE A 218 -0.02 14.60 3.31
N THR A 219 0.68 15.07 2.27
CA THR A 219 2.01 14.56 1.92
C THR A 219 3.02 14.83 3.03
N GLN A 220 2.98 16.04 3.61
CA GLN A 220 3.84 16.39 4.73
C GLN A 220 3.51 15.58 5.99
N TYR A 221 2.23 15.40 6.30
CA TYR A 221 1.79 14.58 7.42
C TYR A 221 2.28 13.13 7.29
N THR A 222 2.10 12.52 6.12
CA THR A 222 2.55 11.16 5.82
C THR A 222 4.07 11.02 5.92
N ASP A 223 4.83 11.98 5.40
CA ASP A 223 6.29 11.92 5.42
C ASP A 223 6.87 12.03 6.83
N ILE A 224 6.30 12.92 7.66
CA ILE A 224 6.67 13.03 9.07
C ILE A 224 6.31 11.75 9.80
N MET A 225 5.12 11.19 9.57
CA MET A 225 4.71 9.93 10.18
C MET A 225 5.67 8.78 9.81
N ILE A 226 6.03 8.63 8.54
CA ILE A 226 7.00 7.62 8.08
C ILE A 226 8.35 7.80 8.77
N ASN A 227 8.84 9.04 8.84
CA ASN A 227 10.13 9.36 9.43
C ASN A 227 10.15 9.03 10.94
N GLU A 228 9.12 9.44 11.70
CA GLU A 228 9.02 9.15 13.13
C GLU A 228 8.90 7.65 13.41
N VAL A 229 8.12 6.90 12.61
CA VAL A 229 8.07 5.44 12.71
C VAL A 229 9.44 4.82 12.45
N GLY A 230 10.16 5.29 11.43
CA GLY A 230 11.52 4.82 11.12
C GLY A 230 12.51 5.10 12.25
N GLN A 231 12.46 6.29 12.84
CA GLN A 231 13.28 6.64 14.01
C GLN A 231 12.98 5.76 15.21
N GLU A 232 11.71 5.49 15.50
CA GLU A 232 11.31 4.65 16.64
C GLU A 232 11.75 3.19 16.44
N VAL A 233 11.64 2.64 15.22
CA VAL A 233 12.17 1.31 14.90
C VAL A 233 13.69 1.24 15.13
N ASN A 234 14.43 2.27 14.74
CA ASN A 234 15.88 2.33 14.97
C ASN A 234 16.22 2.46 16.47
N LEU A 235 15.39 3.19 17.23
CA LEU A 235 15.53 3.32 18.67
C LEU A 235 15.30 1.96 19.38
N LEU A 236 14.24 1.24 19.02
CA LEU A 236 13.94 -0.10 19.54
C LEU A 236 15.13 -1.05 19.30
N ARG A 237 15.68 -1.05 18.08
CA ARG A 237 16.86 -1.85 17.72
C ARG A 237 18.09 -1.46 18.56
N SER A 238 18.33 -0.16 18.73
CA SER A 238 19.48 0.34 19.50
C SER A 238 19.40 -0.03 20.98
N CYS A 239 18.18 -0.08 21.53
CA CYS A 239 17.90 -0.49 22.90
C CYS A 239 17.73 -2.01 23.06
N ASN A 240 17.89 -2.80 21.99
CA ASN A 240 17.67 -4.26 21.98
C ASN A 240 16.27 -4.66 22.50
N LEU A 241 15.26 -3.85 22.21
CA LEU A 241 13.87 -4.09 22.57
C LEU A 241 13.12 -4.82 21.44
N PRO A 242 12.00 -5.51 21.74
CA PRO A 242 11.19 -6.16 20.73
C PRO A 242 10.69 -5.16 19.69
N VAL A 243 11.01 -5.40 18.41
CA VAL A 243 10.54 -4.54 17.31
C VAL A 243 9.01 -4.57 17.19
N THR A 244 8.36 -5.64 17.66
CA THR A 244 6.89 -5.78 17.71
C THR A 244 6.20 -4.66 18.50
N PHE A 245 6.91 -3.98 19.43
CA PHE A 245 6.39 -2.83 20.16
C PHE A 245 5.94 -1.69 19.25
N ILE A 246 6.54 -1.57 18.07
CA ILE A 246 6.17 -0.52 17.12
C ILE A 246 4.68 -0.56 16.76
N GLY A 247 4.08 -1.75 16.66
CA GLY A 247 2.67 -1.91 16.29
C GLY A 247 1.75 -1.22 17.29
N THR A 248 2.01 -1.40 18.59
CA THR A 248 1.25 -0.75 19.68
C THR A 248 1.62 0.72 19.83
N ILE A 249 2.88 1.10 19.56
CA ILE A 249 3.31 2.51 19.64
C ILE A 249 2.57 3.38 18.62
N ILE A 250 2.31 2.85 17.42
CA ILE A 250 1.75 3.62 16.30
C ILE A 250 0.23 3.49 16.15
N GLU A 251 -0.42 2.68 16.99
CA GLU A 251 -1.84 2.32 16.88
C GLU A 251 -2.75 3.56 16.90
N GLU A 252 -2.52 4.48 17.84
CA GLU A 252 -3.30 5.72 17.97
C GLU A 252 -3.07 6.67 16.78
N GLN A 253 -1.85 6.70 16.24
CA GLN A 253 -1.49 7.54 15.09
C GLN A 253 -2.11 6.97 13.81
N ILE A 254 -2.15 5.65 13.64
CA ILE A 254 -2.87 4.99 12.55
C ILE A 254 -4.37 5.29 12.66
N PHE A 255 -4.95 5.22 13.86
CA PHE A 255 -6.35 5.57 14.07
C PHE A 255 -6.64 7.00 13.62
N LYS A 256 -5.81 7.98 14.02
CA LYS A 256 -5.92 9.37 13.56
C LYS A 256 -5.79 9.51 12.05
N TYR A 257 -4.85 8.77 11.45
CA TYR A 257 -4.68 8.80 10.00
C TYR A 257 -5.91 8.21 9.28
N ASN A 258 -6.51 7.15 9.81
CA ASN A 258 -7.77 6.60 9.32
C ASN A 258 -8.91 7.61 9.44
N GLU A 259 -9.03 8.36 10.55
CA GLU A 259 -10.03 9.43 10.68
C GLU A 259 -9.85 10.51 9.60
N ILE A 260 -8.62 10.89 9.27
CA ILE A 260 -8.32 11.83 8.17
C ILE A 260 -8.80 11.26 6.83
N ILE A 261 -8.51 9.99 6.53
CA ILE A 261 -8.94 9.32 5.29
C ILE A 261 -10.48 9.25 5.20
N MET A 262 -11.15 8.93 6.31
CA MET A 262 -12.61 8.89 6.35
C MET A 262 -13.24 10.26 6.14
N LYS A 263 -12.64 11.34 6.67
CA LYS A 263 -13.08 12.72 6.38
C LYS A 263 -12.96 13.06 4.90
N TYR A 264 -11.88 12.65 4.22
CA TYR A 264 -11.77 12.82 2.77
C TYR A 264 -12.88 12.06 2.02
N ASN A 265 -13.16 10.81 2.39
CA ASN A 265 -14.27 10.05 1.79
C ASN A 265 -15.63 10.73 1.98
N GLN A 266 -15.86 11.40 3.12
CA GLN A 266 -17.07 12.19 3.32
C GLN A 266 -17.12 13.41 2.38
N VAL A 267 -15.99 14.04 2.07
CA VAL A 267 -15.94 15.13 1.09
C VAL A 267 -16.21 14.61 -0.33
N PHE A 268 -15.72 13.41 -0.66
CA PHE A 268 -15.91 12.75 -1.96
C PHE A 268 -17.24 11.98 -2.05
N SER A 269 -18.31 12.52 -1.45
CA SER A 269 -19.60 11.83 -1.33
C SER A 269 -20.36 11.66 -2.66
N SER A 270 -20.09 12.52 -3.65
CA SER A 270 -20.77 12.45 -4.95
C SER A 270 -19.80 12.24 -6.12
N PRO A 271 -20.25 11.58 -7.20
CA PRO A 271 -19.43 11.37 -8.39
C PRO A 271 -18.90 12.66 -9.02
N SER A 272 -19.68 13.75 -8.98
CA SER A 272 -19.24 15.06 -9.48
C SER A 272 -18.07 15.64 -8.68
N LEU A 273 -18.13 15.55 -7.34
CA LEU A 273 -17.07 16.04 -6.46
C LEU A 273 -15.79 15.21 -6.59
N ILE A 274 -15.93 13.91 -6.90
CA ILE A 274 -14.82 13.03 -7.23
C ILE A 274 -14.10 13.54 -8.48
N ILE A 275 -14.83 13.86 -9.56
CA ILE A 275 -14.24 14.38 -10.81
C ILE A 275 -13.52 15.72 -10.60
N ASP A 276 -14.07 16.60 -9.78
CA ASP A 276 -13.45 17.90 -9.47
C ASP A 276 -12.17 17.75 -8.62
N ASN A 277 -12.01 16.64 -7.90
CA ASN A 277 -10.92 16.40 -6.96
C ASN A 277 -10.03 15.19 -7.32
N ILE A 278 -10.05 14.70 -8.57
CA ILE A 278 -9.29 13.52 -9.01
C ILE A 278 -7.81 13.61 -8.58
N VAL A 279 -7.17 14.76 -8.81
CA VAL A 279 -5.74 14.95 -8.52
C VAL A 279 -5.46 14.84 -7.01
N LEU A 280 -6.35 15.35 -6.14
CA LEU A 280 -6.22 15.21 -4.68
C LEU A 280 -6.43 13.75 -4.25
N ILE A 281 -7.42 13.07 -4.82
CA ILE A 281 -7.69 11.65 -4.55
C ILE A 281 -6.46 10.79 -4.88
N LEU A 282 -5.87 11.04 -6.05
CA LEU A 282 -4.67 10.33 -6.50
C LEU A 282 -3.44 10.65 -5.64
N GLU A 283 -3.27 11.91 -5.20
CA GLU A 283 -2.21 12.26 -4.25
C GLU A 283 -2.39 11.56 -2.89
N ILE A 284 -3.62 11.48 -2.37
CA ILE A 284 -3.91 10.74 -1.14
C ILE A 284 -3.54 9.26 -1.34
N LEU A 285 -3.93 8.63 -2.45
CA LEU A 285 -3.60 7.23 -2.73
C LEU A 285 -2.09 6.97 -2.81
N ASP A 286 -1.34 7.84 -3.46
CA ASP A 286 0.12 7.73 -3.52
C ASP A 286 0.73 7.79 -2.10
N ASN A 287 0.24 8.68 -1.25
CA ASN A 287 0.65 8.77 0.16
C ASN A 287 0.28 7.52 0.96
N LEU A 288 -0.93 6.98 0.78
CA LEU A 288 -1.36 5.74 1.43
C LEU A 288 -0.50 4.54 1.00
N ASN A 289 -0.17 4.44 -0.30
CA ASN A 289 0.73 3.42 -0.82
C ASN A 289 2.14 3.56 -0.25
N LYS A 290 2.66 4.79 -0.22
CA LYS A 290 3.97 5.11 0.38
C LYS A 290 4.00 4.72 1.85
N PHE A 291 2.96 5.06 2.61
CA PHE A 291 2.84 4.70 4.02
C PHE A 291 2.76 3.19 4.22
N LYS A 292 1.89 2.50 3.47
CA LYS A 292 1.74 1.05 3.49
C LYS A 292 3.06 0.32 3.22
N TYR A 293 3.79 0.76 2.19
CA TYR A 293 5.09 0.19 1.84
C TYR A 293 6.10 0.33 3.00
N ASN A 294 6.14 1.50 3.65
CA ASN A 294 7.03 1.74 4.78
C ASN A 294 6.64 0.95 6.04
N LEU A 295 5.35 0.76 6.30
CA LEU A 295 4.88 -0.13 7.37
C LEU A 295 5.35 -1.58 7.13
N HIS A 296 5.12 -2.12 5.93
CA HIS A 296 5.57 -3.47 5.58
C HIS A 296 7.09 -3.63 5.63
N LYS A 297 7.85 -2.62 5.19
CA LYS A 297 9.32 -2.59 5.30
C LYS A 297 9.79 -2.71 6.75
N ASN A 298 9.01 -2.19 7.69
CA ASN A 298 9.29 -2.28 9.13
C ASN A 298 8.66 -3.52 9.80
N GLY A 299 8.08 -4.45 9.03
CA GLY A 299 7.46 -5.67 9.55
C GLY A 299 6.08 -5.46 10.18
N ILE A 300 5.43 -4.33 9.87
CA ILE A 300 4.14 -3.94 10.45
C ILE A 300 3.03 -4.18 9.44
N SER A 301 1.98 -4.89 9.85
CA SER A 301 0.74 -5.01 9.09
C SER A 301 -0.42 -4.60 10.00
N ASN A 302 -1.17 -3.59 9.60
CA ASN A 302 -2.34 -3.11 10.34
C ASN A 302 -3.61 -3.36 9.51
N GLU A 303 -4.50 -4.21 10.01
CA GLU A 303 -5.71 -4.62 9.30
C GLU A 303 -6.72 -3.47 9.15
N GLU A 304 -6.85 -2.61 10.15
CA GLU A 304 -7.77 -1.48 10.14
C GLU A 304 -7.39 -0.42 9.12
N PHE A 305 -6.09 -0.10 9.02
CA PHE A 305 -5.53 0.74 7.98
C PHE A 305 -5.79 0.15 6.59
N ASN A 306 -5.52 -1.15 6.40
CA ASN A 306 -5.77 -1.82 5.13
C ASN A 306 -7.25 -1.79 4.74
N LYS A 307 -8.16 -1.97 5.71
CA LYS A 307 -9.60 -1.86 5.51
C LYS A 307 -10.01 -0.44 5.11
N THR A 308 -9.51 0.58 5.80
CA THR A 308 -9.80 1.99 5.50
C THR A 308 -9.30 2.40 4.11
N MET A 309 -8.08 1.97 3.75
CA MET A 309 -7.53 2.15 2.41
C MET A 309 -8.37 1.43 1.35
N GLY A 310 -8.84 0.21 1.63
CA GLY A 310 -9.72 -0.56 0.75
C GLY A 310 -11.06 0.15 0.49
N LEU A 311 -11.67 0.72 1.52
CA LEU A 311 -12.89 1.53 1.39
C LEU A 311 -12.66 2.79 0.56
N PHE A 312 -11.53 3.49 0.79
CA PHE A 312 -11.14 4.64 -0.02
C PHE A 312 -10.96 4.27 -1.50
N VAL A 313 -10.29 3.17 -1.80
CA VAL A 313 -10.14 2.67 -3.18
C VAL A 313 -11.51 2.36 -3.79
N GLN A 314 -12.35 1.60 -3.09
CA GLN A 314 -13.66 1.19 -3.60
C GLN A 314 -14.57 2.39 -3.94
N GLN A 315 -14.61 3.40 -3.08
CA GLN A 315 -15.43 4.59 -3.31
C GLN A 315 -14.94 5.40 -4.51
N ASN A 316 -13.62 5.54 -4.65
CA ASN A 316 -13.00 6.40 -5.68
C ASN A 316 -12.73 5.66 -7.00
N SER A 317 -12.94 4.34 -7.07
CA SER A 317 -12.85 3.54 -8.31
C SER A 317 -13.79 4.04 -9.42
N VAL A 318 -14.88 4.72 -9.05
CA VAL A 318 -15.87 5.30 -9.97
C VAL A 318 -15.29 6.40 -10.90
N ILE A 319 -14.07 6.90 -10.60
CA ILE A 319 -13.36 7.91 -11.43
C ILE A 319 -13.34 7.52 -12.92
N PHE A 320 -13.11 6.25 -13.27
CA PHE A 320 -12.99 5.85 -14.67
C PHE A 320 -14.30 6.00 -15.45
N GLU A 321 -15.43 5.53 -14.89
CA GLU A 321 -16.74 5.66 -15.52
C GLU A 321 -17.16 7.14 -15.61
N GLU A 322 -17.03 7.87 -14.52
CA GLU A 322 -17.44 9.28 -14.46
C GLU A 322 -16.57 10.17 -15.34
N PHE A 323 -15.29 9.85 -15.52
CA PHE A 323 -14.43 10.60 -16.43
C PHE A 323 -14.93 10.46 -17.88
N ILE A 324 -15.26 9.25 -18.33
CA ILE A 324 -15.86 9.02 -19.64
C ILE A 324 -17.20 9.75 -19.78
N LEU A 325 -18.08 9.64 -18.77
CA LEU A 325 -19.36 10.36 -18.79
C LEU A 325 -19.18 11.88 -18.84
N SER A 326 -18.17 12.42 -18.17
CA SER A 326 -17.83 13.85 -18.20
C SER A 326 -17.38 14.31 -19.58
N VAL A 327 -16.62 13.47 -20.31
CA VAL A 327 -16.20 13.71 -21.69
C VAL A 327 -17.41 13.77 -22.62
N SER A 328 -18.23 12.71 -22.59
CA SER A 328 -19.47 12.64 -23.36
C SER A 328 -20.40 13.84 -23.08
N LYS A 329 -20.60 14.20 -21.80
CA LYS A 329 -21.42 15.34 -21.39
C LYS A 329 -20.86 16.67 -21.90
N ARG A 330 -19.53 16.84 -21.90
CA ARG A 330 -18.87 18.05 -22.37
C ARG A 330 -19.11 18.28 -23.86
N PHE A 331 -19.08 17.23 -24.68
CA PHE A 331 -19.38 17.30 -26.11
C PHE A 331 -20.88 17.48 -26.39
N ASN A 332 -21.76 16.81 -25.65
CA ASN A 332 -23.22 16.98 -25.81
C ASN A 332 -23.70 18.41 -25.51
N ASN A 333 -22.98 19.15 -24.66
CA ASN A 333 -23.29 20.53 -24.34
C ASN A 333 -22.70 21.55 -25.33
N LEU A 334 -21.99 21.12 -26.38
CA LEU A 334 -21.48 22.03 -27.39
C LEU A 334 -22.61 22.53 -28.31
N PRO A 335 -22.77 23.86 -28.49
CA PRO A 335 -23.84 24.40 -29.32
C PRO A 335 -23.63 24.12 -30.82
N LYS A 336 -22.36 24.09 -31.27
CA LYS A 336 -21.99 23.73 -32.64
C LYS A 336 -20.60 23.12 -32.68
N PHE A 337 -20.46 22.07 -33.46
CA PHE A 337 -19.17 21.43 -33.75
C PHE A 337 -18.49 22.21 -34.88
N THR A 338 -17.56 23.08 -34.48
CA THR A 338 -16.65 23.79 -35.40
C THR A 338 -15.22 23.35 -35.12
N GLU A 339 -14.30 23.71 -36.00
CA GLU A 339 -12.89 23.37 -35.84
C GLU A 339 -12.35 23.91 -34.51
N ASN A 340 -12.59 25.19 -34.19
CA ASN A 340 -12.09 25.80 -32.96
C ASN A 340 -12.79 25.23 -31.72
N SER A 341 -14.12 25.07 -31.74
CA SER A 341 -14.86 24.60 -30.56
C SER A 341 -14.48 23.16 -30.17
N THR A 342 -14.21 22.31 -31.17
CA THR A 342 -13.77 20.93 -30.91
C THR A 342 -12.32 20.89 -30.41
N GLN A 343 -11.43 21.74 -30.94
CA GLN A 343 -10.04 21.81 -30.47
C GLN A 343 -9.92 22.31 -29.03
N GLU A 344 -10.68 23.34 -28.65
CA GLU A 344 -10.71 23.86 -27.28
C GLU A 344 -11.10 22.77 -26.26
N VAL A 345 -12.14 21.99 -26.58
CA VAL A 345 -12.59 20.88 -25.72
C VAL A 345 -11.57 19.75 -25.66
N ILE A 346 -10.92 19.40 -26.79
CA ILE A 346 -9.84 18.40 -26.79
C ILE A 346 -8.70 18.87 -25.88
N VAL A 347 -8.27 20.13 -26.00
CA VAL A 347 -7.19 20.67 -25.18
C VAL A 347 -7.56 20.64 -23.69
N GLU A 348 -8.80 20.99 -23.34
CA GLU A 348 -9.32 20.92 -21.97
C GLU A 348 -9.25 19.49 -21.41
N ILE A 349 -9.81 18.52 -22.13
CA ILE A 349 -9.91 17.11 -21.70
C ILE A 349 -8.54 16.45 -21.68
N MET A 350 -7.73 16.63 -22.72
CA MET A 350 -6.39 16.05 -22.79
C MET A 350 -5.45 16.65 -21.75
N SER A 351 -5.62 17.93 -21.37
CA SER A 351 -4.88 18.52 -20.26
C SER A 351 -5.22 17.86 -18.93
N LYS A 352 -6.52 17.54 -18.69
CA LYS A 352 -6.95 16.76 -17.54
C LYS A 352 -6.34 15.35 -17.60
N LEU A 353 -6.49 14.64 -18.73
CA LEU A 353 -5.98 13.28 -18.93
C LEU A 353 -4.46 13.17 -18.70
N ARG A 354 -3.70 14.16 -19.19
CA ARG A 354 -2.26 14.28 -18.94
C ARG A 354 -1.95 14.37 -17.45
N LYS A 355 -2.63 15.25 -16.70
CA LYS A 355 -2.46 15.35 -15.24
C LYS A 355 -2.78 14.04 -14.53
N LEU A 356 -3.81 13.30 -14.98
CA LEU A 356 -4.10 11.97 -14.43
C LEU A 356 -2.92 11.01 -14.64
N SER A 357 -2.31 11.00 -15.83
CA SER A 357 -1.21 10.07 -16.16
C SER A 357 0.03 10.21 -15.28
N GLU A 358 0.23 11.35 -14.62
CA GLU A 358 1.33 11.57 -13.67
C GLU A 358 1.20 10.71 -12.40
N PHE A 359 0.02 10.18 -12.09
CA PHE A 359 -0.28 9.39 -10.88
C PHE A 359 -0.49 7.90 -11.21
N LYS A 360 0.48 7.31 -11.92
CA LYS A 360 0.39 5.91 -12.38
C LYS A 360 0.10 4.92 -11.23
N ALA A 361 0.79 5.05 -10.08
CA ALA A 361 0.63 4.10 -8.97
C ALA A 361 -0.79 4.11 -8.37
N GLY A 362 -1.33 5.29 -8.07
CA GLY A 362 -2.71 5.46 -7.62
C GLY A 362 -3.74 4.91 -8.62
N LEU A 363 -3.56 5.18 -9.92
CA LEU A 363 -4.46 4.69 -10.96
C LEU A 363 -4.45 3.16 -11.10
N LEU A 364 -3.27 2.53 -11.03
CA LEU A 364 -3.15 1.07 -11.05
C LEU A 364 -3.87 0.42 -9.85
N GLN A 365 -3.87 1.08 -8.70
CA GLN A 365 -4.58 0.58 -7.52
C GLN A 365 -6.10 0.68 -7.68
N LEU A 366 -6.62 1.78 -8.24
CA LEU A 366 -8.04 1.97 -8.47
C LEU A 366 -8.59 1.00 -9.53
N ILE A 367 -7.81 0.73 -10.59
CA ILE A 367 -8.26 -0.08 -11.71
C ILE A 367 -8.18 -1.59 -11.45
N LYS A 368 -7.42 -2.03 -10.44
CA LYS A 368 -7.11 -3.45 -10.16
C LYS A 368 -8.34 -4.36 -10.06
N ASN A 369 -9.47 -3.85 -9.57
CA ASN A 369 -10.69 -4.63 -9.38
C ASN A 369 -11.70 -4.51 -10.55
N HIS A 370 -11.32 -3.83 -11.63
CA HIS A 370 -12.17 -3.66 -12.80
C HIS A 370 -11.91 -4.74 -13.84
N GLN A 371 -12.90 -4.96 -14.69
CA GLN A 371 -12.79 -5.72 -15.91
C GLN A 371 -12.81 -4.78 -17.12
N LEU A 372 -12.29 -5.27 -18.24
CA LEU A 372 -12.28 -4.54 -19.49
C LEU A 372 -13.70 -4.11 -19.88
N GLY A 373 -13.91 -2.81 -20.08
CA GLY A 373 -15.19 -2.24 -20.51
C GLY A 373 -16.13 -1.84 -19.38
N ASP A 374 -15.77 -2.04 -18.11
CA ASP A 374 -16.61 -1.62 -16.97
C ASP A 374 -16.93 -0.13 -16.99
N TRP A 375 -15.96 0.72 -17.35
CA TRP A 375 -16.09 2.17 -17.43
C TRP A 375 -16.81 2.68 -18.70
N VAL A 376 -17.14 1.79 -19.64
CA VAL A 376 -17.70 2.16 -20.96
C VAL A 376 -19.18 1.76 -21.10
N LYS A 377 -19.74 0.99 -20.16
CA LYS A 377 -21.11 0.42 -20.23
C LYS A 377 -22.18 1.47 -20.56
N SER A 378 -22.05 2.65 -19.97
CA SER A 378 -23.00 3.76 -20.08
C SER A 378 -22.68 4.72 -21.25
N ALA A 379 -21.55 4.55 -21.93
CA ALA A 379 -21.03 5.50 -22.89
C ALA A 379 -21.64 5.32 -24.30
N GLN A 380 -22.06 6.41 -24.93
CA GLN A 380 -22.74 6.37 -26.23
C GLN A 380 -21.80 5.97 -27.38
N PHE A 381 -20.52 6.37 -27.31
CA PHE A 381 -19.54 6.06 -28.36
C PHE A 381 -19.34 4.56 -28.56
N ALA A 382 -19.44 3.78 -27.48
CA ALA A 382 -19.22 2.34 -27.47
C ALA A 382 -20.16 1.57 -28.41
N LYS A 383 -21.37 2.10 -28.63
CA LYS A 383 -22.36 1.54 -29.55
C LYS A 383 -22.05 1.82 -31.01
N VAL A 384 -21.25 2.86 -31.27
CA VAL A 384 -20.94 3.35 -32.61
C VAL A 384 -19.63 2.78 -33.11
N PHE A 385 -18.60 2.81 -32.27
CA PHE A 385 -17.28 2.32 -32.60
C PHE A 385 -16.45 2.09 -31.34
N SER A 386 -15.71 0.98 -31.32
CA SER A 386 -14.68 0.72 -30.35
C SER A 386 -13.40 0.33 -31.09
N SER A 387 -12.29 1.00 -30.80
CA SER A 387 -10.99 0.58 -31.31
C SER A 387 -10.36 -0.56 -30.50
N VAL A 388 -11.07 -1.12 -29.50
CA VAL A 388 -10.58 -2.22 -28.65
C VAL A 388 -10.07 -3.38 -29.51
N ILE A 389 -8.86 -3.82 -29.20
CA ILE A 389 -8.17 -4.91 -29.89
C ILE A 389 -8.08 -6.07 -28.91
N ILE A 390 -8.95 -7.07 -29.09
CA ILE A 390 -8.85 -8.31 -28.31
C ILE A 390 -7.79 -9.18 -29.00
N ASN A 391 -6.53 -8.97 -28.67
CA ASN A 391 -5.47 -9.90 -29.04
C ASN A 391 -5.56 -11.12 -28.12
N THR A 392 -5.73 -12.32 -28.68
CA THR A 392 -5.85 -13.58 -27.91
C THR A 392 -4.62 -13.93 -27.07
N ASN A 393 -3.50 -13.25 -27.31
CA ASN A 393 -2.20 -13.53 -26.69
C ASN A 393 -1.82 -12.52 -25.58
N VAL A 394 -2.68 -11.54 -25.26
CA VAL A 394 -2.40 -10.51 -24.25
C VAL A 394 -3.27 -10.74 -23.03
N ASP A 395 -2.68 -10.77 -21.84
CA ASP A 395 -3.42 -10.84 -20.59
C ASP A 395 -4.20 -9.54 -20.35
N THR A 396 -5.50 -9.59 -20.64
CA THR A 396 -6.42 -8.46 -20.54
C THR A 396 -6.75 -8.07 -19.10
N SER A 397 -6.30 -8.85 -18.11
CA SER A 397 -6.61 -8.62 -16.70
C SER A 397 -5.51 -7.86 -15.95
N THR A 398 -4.38 -7.56 -16.60
CA THR A 398 -3.32 -6.78 -15.96
C THR A 398 -3.74 -5.31 -15.78
N PRO A 399 -3.47 -4.70 -14.61
CA PRO A 399 -3.84 -3.30 -14.36
C PRO A 399 -3.24 -2.31 -15.38
N ASP A 400 -2.00 -2.54 -15.85
CA ASP A 400 -1.39 -1.71 -16.89
C ASP A 400 -2.14 -1.82 -18.24
N PHE A 401 -2.59 -3.02 -18.62
CA PHE A 401 -3.41 -3.20 -19.82
C PHE A 401 -4.77 -2.52 -19.70
N LEU A 402 -5.43 -2.66 -18.55
CA LEU A 402 -6.70 -1.99 -18.28
C LEU A 402 -6.54 -0.46 -18.36
N LEU A 403 -5.43 0.07 -17.83
CA LEU A 403 -5.16 1.50 -17.85
C LEU A 403 -4.87 2.01 -19.27
N SER A 404 -4.08 1.29 -20.06
CA SER A 404 -3.89 1.58 -21.49
C SER A 404 -5.22 1.57 -22.25
N SER A 405 -6.07 0.58 -21.96
CA SER A 405 -7.40 0.44 -22.57
C SER A 405 -8.30 1.61 -22.20
N PHE A 406 -8.34 2.01 -20.93
CA PHE A 406 -9.07 3.18 -20.45
C PHE A 406 -8.66 4.45 -21.19
N TYR A 407 -7.36 4.75 -21.27
CA TYR A 407 -6.89 5.95 -21.99
C TYR A 407 -7.26 5.92 -23.48
N SER A 408 -7.18 4.75 -24.09
CA SER A 408 -7.57 4.57 -25.48
C SER A 408 -9.10 4.73 -25.68
N ASP A 409 -9.91 4.29 -24.71
CA ASP A 409 -11.37 4.47 -24.72
C ASP A 409 -11.76 5.94 -24.52
N VAL A 410 -11.01 6.71 -23.71
CA VAL A 410 -11.17 8.17 -23.62
C VAL A 410 -10.92 8.83 -24.99
N ILE A 411 -9.87 8.41 -25.69
CA ILE A 411 -9.55 8.93 -27.03
C ILE A 411 -10.63 8.55 -28.04
N ASP A 412 -11.14 7.32 -27.98
CA ASP A 412 -12.28 6.89 -28.77
C ASP A 412 -13.52 7.77 -28.49
N ASP A 413 -13.85 8.01 -27.21
CA ASP A 413 -15.02 8.82 -26.83
C ASP A 413 -14.91 10.24 -27.38
N ILE A 414 -13.75 10.88 -27.21
CA ILE A 414 -13.48 12.22 -27.75
C ILE A 414 -13.74 12.23 -29.27
N MET A 415 -13.12 11.31 -30.00
CA MET A 415 -13.14 11.35 -31.46
C MET A 415 -14.49 10.94 -32.04
N VAL A 416 -15.16 9.96 -31.44
CA VAL A 416 -16.49 9.50 -31.88
C VAL A 416 -17.56 10.53 -31.50
N SER A 417 -17.46 11.18 -30.35
CA SER A 417 -18.37 12.27 -29.97
C SER A 417 -18.28 13.44 -30.96
N ILE A 418 -17.08 13.79 -31.42
CA ILE A 418 -16.90 14.79 -32.48
C ILE A 418 -17.51 14.30 -33.81
N GLU A 419 -17.28 13.05 -34.19
CA GLU A 419 -17.85 12.48 -35.43
C GLU A 419 -19.39 12.53 -35.42
N LEU A 420 -20.02 12.15 -34.30
CA LEU A 420 -21.47 12.19 -34.14
C LEU A 420 -22.00 13.62 -34.24
N GLY A 421 -21.35 14.57 -33.55
CA GLY A 421 -21.71 15.98 -33.60
C GLY A 421 -21.58 16.58 -35.01
N LEU A 422 -20.52 16.24 -35.74
CA LEU A 422 -20.32 16.69 -37.13
C LEU A 422 -21.35 16.08 -38.09
N LYS A 423 -21.78 14.83 -37.86
CA LYS A 423 -22.80 14.17 -38.69
C LYS A 423 -24.19 14.79 -38.55
N MET A 424 -24.48 15.45 -37.44
CA MET A 424 -25.76 16.15 -37.25
C MET A 424 -25.88 17.37 -38.17
N ASP A 425 -24.76 17.97 -38.59
CA ASP A 425 -24.74 19.07 -39.56
C ASP A 425 -24.83 18.55 -41.00
N GLN A 426 -26.06 18.40 -41.50
CA GLN A 426 -26.33 17.93 -42.86
C GLN A 426 -25.76 18.86 -43.95
N THR A 427 -25.39 20.10 -43.61
CA THR A 427 -24.81 21.05 -44.58
C THR A 427 -23.33 20.76 -44.86
N MET A 428 -22.66 20.02 -43.97
CA MET A 428 -21.23 19.75 -44.07
C MET A 428 -20.96 18.50 -44.90
N LYS A 429 -20.17 18.65 -45.97
CA LYS A 429 -19.67 17.51 -46.75
C LYS A 429 -18.87 16.54 -45.88
N LYS A 430 -19.00 15.23 -46.14
CA LYS A 430 -18.29 14.18 -45.41
C LYS A 430 -16.76 14.27 -45.54
N SER A 431 -16.24 14.72 -46.68
CA SER A 431 -14.81 15.02 -46.86
C SER A 431 -14.32 16.09 -45.88
N THR A 432 -15.11 17.14 -45.66
CA THR A 432 -14.85 18.19 -44.66
C THR A 432 -14.98 17.67 -43.23
N GLN A 433 -15.97 16.82 -42.93
CA GLN A 433 -16.06 16.16 -41.62
C GLN A 433 -14.80 15.31 -41.35
N GLY A 434 -14.37 14.54 -42.35
CA GLY A 434 -13.13 13.76 -42.31
C GLY A 434 -11.88 14.62 -42.11
N PHE A 435 -11.79 15.77 -42.77
CA PHE A 435 -10.69 16.72 -42.56
C PHE A 435 -10.61 17.21 -41.12
N ILE A 436 -11.74 17.66 -40.54
CA ILE A 436 -11.80 18.14 -39.14
C ILE A 436 -11.40 17.01 -38.18
N LEU A 437 -11.89 15.79 -38.40
CA LEU A 437 -11.56 14.62 -37.56
C LEU A 437 -10.07 14.26 -37.63
N VAL A 438 -9.48 14.21 -38.83
CA VAL A 438 -8.04 13.90 -38.97
C VAL A 438 -7.19 15.01 -38.35
N LYS A 439 -7.57 16.27 -38.53
CA LYS A 439 -6.86 17.41 -37.92
C LYS A 439 -6.89 17.34 -36.39
N ASN A 440 -8.06 17.11 -35.81
CA ASN A 440 -8.22 16.95 -34.36
C ASN A 440 -7.44 15.74 -33.82
N LEU A 441 -7.45 14.61 -34.54
CA LEU A 441 -6.67 13.44 -34.17
C LEU A 441 -5.15 13.71 -34.21
N PHE A 442 -4.67 14.45 -35.20
CA PHE A 442 -3.25 14.82 -35.31
C PHE A 442 -2.81 15.72 -34.15
N MET A 443 -3.67 16.65 -33.74
CA MET A 443 -3.44 17.47 -32.55
C MET A 443 -3.40 16.61 -31.29
N LEU A 444 -4.35 15.69 -31.12
CA LEU A 444 -4.40 14.75 -30.00
C LEU A 444 -3.15 13.86 -29.96
N GLU A 445 -2.74 13.31 -31.11
CA GLU A 445 -1.50 12.53 -31.27
C GLU A 445 -0.27 13.34 -30.84
N SER A 446 -0.21 14.63 -31.22
CA SER A 446 0.86 15.52 -30.76
C SER A 446 0.83 15.77 -29.24
N ILE A 447 -0.35 15.83 -28.60
CA ILE A 447 -0.45 16.01 -27.15
C ILE A 447 0.02 14.73 -26.44
N VAL A 448 -0.39 13.56 -26.91
CA VAL A 448 0.03 12.25 -26.39
C VAL A 448 1.56 12.11 -26.50
N ASN A 449 2.13 12.35 -27.67
CA ASN A 449 3.58 12.20 -27.90
C ASN A 449 4.45 13.16 -27.08
N ARG A 450 3.90 14.30 -26.64
CA ARG A 450 4.61 15.25 -25.76
C ARG A 450 4.52 14.89 -24.28
N SER A 451 3.61 14.00 -23.90
CA SER A 451 3.39 13.57 -22.52
C SER A 451 4.02 12.19 -22.30
N GLN A 452 5.19 12.14 -21.66
CA GLN A 452 5.94 10.90 -21.47
C GLN A 452 5.13 9.84 -20.71
N ASP A 453 4.44 10.22 -19.63
CA ASP A 453 3.68 9.28 -18.80
C ASP A 453 2.47 8.71 -19.54
N LEU A 454 1.75 9.55 -20.28
CA LEU A 454 0.61 9.15 -21.10
C LEU A 454 1.05 8.25 -22.26
N PHE A 455 2.11 8.64 -22.98
CA PHE A 455 2.67 7.85 -24.08
C PHE A 455 3.13 6.46 -23.61
N ASN A 456 3.88 6.41 -22.51
CA ASN A 456 4.35 5.16 -21.91
C ASN A 456 3.19 4.27 -21.44
N SER A 457 2.13 4.86 -20.90
CA SER A 457 0.96 4.12 -20.42
C SER A 457 0.05 3.65 -21.56
N LEU A 458 -0.03 4.38 -22.67
CA LEU A 458 -0.77 3.94 -23.87
C LEU A 458 -0.09 2.72 -24.51
N GLY A 459 1.25 2.76 -24.57
CA GLY A 459 2.04 1.69 -25.17
C GLY A 459 1.73 1.42 -26.65
N PRO A 460 2.23 0.31 -27.21
CA PRO A 460 2.05 0.00 -28.64
C PRO A 460 0.59 -0.26 -29.01
N LEU A 461 -0.19 -0.84 -28.10
CA LEU A 461 -1.61 -1.13 -28.33
C LEU A 461 -2.42 0.16 -28.50
N GLY A 462 -2.23 1.13 -27.61
CA GLY A 462 -2.88 2.44 -27.74
C GLY A 462 -2.53 3.16 -29.03
N MET A 463 -1.26 3.08 -29.46
CA MET A 463 -0.82 3.66 -30.74
C MET A 463 -1.45 2.95 -31.95
N GLU A 464 -1.62 1.63 -31.91
CA GLU A 464 -2.35 0.90 -32.95
C GLU A 464 -3.83 1.33 -33.01
N ARG A 465 -4.47 1.53 -31.85
CA ARG A 465 -5.85 2.03 -31.73
C ARG A 465 -6.01 3.42 -32.35
N ILE A 466 -5.09 4.34 -32.05
CA ILE A 466 -5.02 5.67 -32.69
C ILE A 466 -4.85 5.52 -34.21
N GLY A 467 -4.01 4.59 -34.67
CA GLY A 467 -3.84 4.28 -36.09
C GLY A 467 -5.15 3.82 -36.77
N LYS A 468 -5.98 3.01 -36.11
CA LYS A 468 -7.29 2.58 -36.62
C LYS A 468 -8.26 3.76 -36.76
N LEU A 469 -8.31 4.66 -35.78
CA LEU A 469 -9.08 5.90 -35.86
C LEU A 469 -8.59 6.77 -37.04
N LYS A 470 -7.27 6.93 -37.19
CA LYS A 470 -6.65 7.69 -38.28
C LYS A 470 -7.05 7.15 -39.64
N ASN A 471 -6.99 5.83 -39.83
CA ASN A 471 -7.41 5.18 -41.07
C ASN A 471 -8.91 5.36 -41.34
N ARG A 472 -9.76 5.30 -40.30
CA ARG A 472 -11.20 5.50 -40.43
C ARG A 472 -11.53 6.92 -40.88
N PHE A 473 -10.96 7.93 -40.24
CA PHE A 473 -11.22 9.33 -40.58
C PHE A 473 -10.57 9.74 -41.89
N LEU A 474 -9.41 9.15 -42.23
CA LEU A 474 -8.79 9.31 -43.54
C LEU A 474 -9.72 8.83 -44.67
N LYS A 475 -10.42 7.70 -44.50
CA LYS A 475 -11.39 7.23 -45.49
C LYS A 475 -12.53 8.23 -45.72
N LEU A 476 -13.03 8.87 -44.66
CA LEU A 476 -14.05 9.93 -44.78
C LEU A 476 -13.51 11.15 -45.52
N PHE A 477 -12.29 11.59 -45.19
CA PHE A 477 -11.62 12.69 -45.88
C PHE A 477 -11.43 12.41 -47.38
N LEU A 478 -11.03 11.17 -47.72
CA LEU A 478 -10.77 10.75 -49.09
C LEU A 478 -12.05 10.49 -49.90
N GLU A 479 -13.26 10.69 -49.38
CA GLU A 479 -14.51 10.35 -50.09
C GLU A 479 -14.66 11.09 -51.43
N ASP A 480 -14.37 12.40 -51.48
CA ASP A 480 -14.44 13.18 -52.73
C ASP A 480 -13.42 12.69 -53.76
N TRP A 481 -12.22 12.34 -53.31
CA TRP A 481 -11.12 11.84 -54.16
C TRP A 481 -11.37 10.39 -54.63
N ASN A 482 -11.96 9.58 -53.77
CA ASN A 482 -12.43 8.24 -54.08
C ASN A 482 -13.55 8.30 -55.11
N HIS A 483 -14.46 9.28 -55.02
CA HIS A 483 -15.50 9.47 -56.02
C HIS A 483 -14.92 9.81 -57.39
N ALA A 484 -13.96 10.73 -57.47
CA ALA A 484 -13.26 11.05 -58.72
C ALA A 484 -12.54 9.81 -59.32
N SER A 485 -11.88 9.02 -58.48
CA SER A 485 -11.20 7.78 -58.90
C SER A 485 -12.19 6.68 -59.30
N PHE A 486 -13.36 6.62 -58.64
CA PHE A 486 -14.42 5.66 -58.95
C PHE A 486 -15.09 5.94 -60.29
N ILE A 487 -15.28 7.21 -60.66
CA ILE A 487 -15.76 7.59 -62.01
C ILE A 487 -14.87 6.96 -63.08
N ILE A 488 -13.54 7.05 -62.91
CA ILE A 488 -12.58 6.41 -63.82
C ILE A 488 -12.84 4.91 -63.92
N ILE A 489 -12.83 4.20 -62.79
CA ILE A 489 -12.94 2.73 -62.77
C ILE A 489 -14.29 2.28 -63.34
N ARG A 490 -15.39 2.90 -62.90
CA ARG A 490 -16.76 2.58 -63.31
C ARG A 490 -16.93 2.76 -64.82
N ASP A 491 -16.56 3.93 -65.34
CA ASP A 491 -16.81 4.26 -66.74
C ASP A 491 -15.85 3.51 -67.66
N MET A 492 -14.59 3.30 -67.27
CA MET A 492 -13.67 2.42 -68.00
C MET A 492 -14.19 0.98 -68.08
N THR A 493 -14.80 0.47 -66.99
CA THR A 493 -15.39 -0.87 -66.95
C THR A 493 -16.64 -0.96 -67.83
N ASN A 494 -17.50 0.06 -67.79
CA ASN A 494 -18.70 0.14 -68.62
C ASN A 494 -18.37 0.18 -70.12
N ILE A 495 -17.32 0.91 -70.52
CA ILE A 495 -16.86 0.95 -71.91
C ILE A 495 -16.40 -0.46 -72.34
N VAL A 496 -15.62 -1.15 -71.49
CA VAL A 496 -15.14 -2.51 -71.79
C VAL A 496 -16.27 -3.53 -71.86
N SER A 497 -17.18 -3.54 -70.89
CA SER A 497 -18.28 -4.51 -70.86
C SER A 497 -19.25 -4.32 -72.03
N GLN A 498 -19.55 -3.08 -72.41
CA GLN A 498 -20.39 -2.80 -73.57
C GLN A 498 -19.69 -3.17 -74.89
N SER A 499 -18.38 -2.97 -74.99
CA SER A 499 -17.59 -3.41 -76.15
C SER A 499 -17.56 -4.94 -76.30
N ALA A 500 -17.57 -5.67 -75.18
CA ALA A 500 -17.60 -7.13 -75.16
C ALA A 500 -18.97 -7.72 -75.55
N ILE A 501 -20.08 -7.06 -75.17
CA ILE A 501 -21.45 -7.51 -75.46
C ILE A 501 -21.87 -7.18 -76.91
N ALA A 502 -21.33 -6.11 -77.50
CA ALA A 502 -21.67 -5.65 -78.85
C ALA A 502 -21.09 -6.50 -80.00
N GLY A 503 -20.53 -7.68 -79.74
CA GLY A 503 -20.11 -8.65 -80.76
C GLY A 503 -19.08 -8.12 -81.77
N SER A 504 -18.26 -7.14 -81.41
CA SER A 504 -17.30 -6.48 -82.28
C SER A 504 -16.09 -7.37 -82.55
N SER A 505 -16.25 -8.36 -83.42
CA SER A 505 -15.21 -9.26 -83.95
C SER A 505 -14.45 -8.61 -85.12
N SER A 506 -13.95 -7.39 -84.93
CA SER A 506 -13.17 -6.67 -85.94
C SER A 506 -12.00 -5.92 -85.31
N GLY A 507 -10.89 -6.63 -85.11
CA GLY A 507 -9.54 -6.04 -85.07
C GLY A 507 -9.21 -5.07 -83.92
N THR A 508 -10.06 -4.91 -82.91
CA THR A 508 -9.69 -4.23 -81.67
C THR A 508 -8.88 -5.21 -80.83
N THR A 509 -7.61 -4.91 -80.61
CA THR A 509 -6.80 -5.57 -79.58
C THR A 509 -7.33 -5.16 -78.21
N SER A 510 -8.47 -5.71 -77.82
CA SER A 510 -8.97 -5.72 -76.44
C SER A 510 -8.15 -6.73 -75.63
N GLY A 511 -6.85 -6.44 -75.53
CA GLY A 511 -5.97 -7.08 -74.57
C GLY A 511 -6.22 -6.46 -73.20
N THR A 512 -6.36 -7.30 -72.18
CA THR A 512 -6.36 -6.93 -70.77
C THR A 512 -5.03 -6.33 -70.27
N GLY A 513 -4.06 -6.10 -71.17
CA GLY A 513 -2.78 -5.42 -70.90
C GLY A 513 -2.88 -3.93 -71.19
N GLY A 514 -2.31 -3.11 -70.30
CA GLY A 514 -2.45 -1.64 -70.26
C GLY A 514 -1.77 -0.87 -71.39
N GLY A 515 -2.00 -1.25 -72.65
CA GLY A 515 -1.57 -0.52 -73.83
C GLY A 515 -2.65 0.43 -74.38
N PRO A 516 -2.28 1.36 -75.27
CA PRO A 516 -3.20 2.30 -75.90
C PRO A 516 -4.27 1.60 -76.73
N VAL A 517 -5.54 2.00 -76.60
CA VAL A 517 -6.62 1.45 -77.43
C VAL A 517 -6.66 2.19 -78.77
N SER A 518 -6.41 1.46 -79.87
CA SER A 518 -6.62 1.94 -81.23
C SER A 518 -7.96 1.44 -81.78
N ASN A 519 -8.65 2.26 -82.59
CA ASN A 519 -9.94 1.96 -83.27
C ASN A 519 -11.19 1.91 -82.36
N LEU A 520 -11.51 3.01 -81.69
CA LEU A 520 -12.76 3.19 -80.93
C LEU A 520 -13.96 3.49 -81.86
N SER A 521 -15.11 2.86 -81.60
CA SER A 521 -16.39 3.17 -82.25
C SER A 521 -16.92 4.55 -81.87
N ASN A 522 -17.82 5.12 -82.67
CA ASN A 522 -18.40 6.45 -82.38
C ASN A 522 -19.07 6.54 -81.00
N LYS A 523 -19.67 5.44 -80.52
CA LYS A 523 -20.30 5.36 -79.19
C LYS A 523 -19.24 5.36 -78.08
N GLU A 524 -18.17 4.56 -78.22
CA GLU A 524 -17.08 4.50 -77.24
C GLU A 524 -16.32 5.84 -77.19
N ARG A 525 -16.13 6.50 -78.34
CA ARG A 525 -15.52 7.83 -78.39
C ARG A 525 -16.28 8.86 -77.56
N GLU A 526 -17.62 8.82 -77.60
CA GLU A 526 -18.45 9.72 -76.81
C GLU A 526 -18.41 9.38 -75.32
N GLN A 527 -18.41 8.08 -74.96
CA GLN A 527 -18.23 7.63 -73.58
C GLN A 527 -16.87 8.01 -72.99
N VAL A 528 -15.79 7.96 -73.79
CA VAL A 528 -14.46 8.40 -73.37
C VAL A 528 -14.44 9.91 -73.13
N LYS A 529 -15.10 10.72 -73.97
CA LYS A 529 -15.24 12.18 -73.75
C LYS A 529 -16.00 12.47 -72.45
N GLU A 530 -17.12 11.78 -72.22
CA GLU A 530 -17.93 11.93 -71.02
C GLU A 530 -17.15 11.53 -69.77
N LEU A 531 -16.37 10.45 -69.83
CA LEU A 531 -15.49 9.99 -68.76
C LEU A 531 -14.45 11.06 -68.36
N PHE A 532 -13.71 11.61 -69.34
CA PHE A 532 -12.74 12.68 -69.07
C PHE A 532 -13.42 13.93 -68.51
N LYS A 533 -14.59 14.31 -69.03
CA LYS A 533 -15.37 15.45 -68.54
C LYS A 533 -15.80 15.26 -67.08
N ASN A 534 -16.45 14.13 -66.77
CA ASN A 534 -16.94 13.82 -65.43
C ASN A 534 -15.80 13.72 -64.41
N PHE A 535 -14.68 13.11 -64.81
CA PHE A 535 -13.47 13.08 -63.97
C PHE A 535 -12.95 14.50 -63.69
N ASN A 536 -12.77 15.32 -64.73
CA ASN A 536 -12.23 16.68 -64.57
C ASN A 536 -13.13 17.52 -63.65
N GLU A 537 -14.45 17.47 -63.83
CA GLU A 537 -15.41 18.19 -62.98
C GLU A 537 -15.33 17.74 -61.52
N SER A 538 -15.31 16.42 -61.27
CA SER A 538 -15.21 15.86 -59.93
C SER A 538 -13.86 16.18 -59.27
N PHE A 539 -12.76 16.08 -60.01
CA PHE A 539 -11.42 16.39 -59.54
C PHE A 539 -11.23 17.88 -59.23
N GLU A 540 -11.73 18.78 -60.09
CA GLU A 540 -11.68 20.24 -59.84
C GLU A 540 -12.53 20.63 -58.63
N GLN A 541 -13.69 19.99 -58.43
CA GLN A 541 -14.50 20.20 -57.23
C GLN A 541 -13.80 19.73 -55.96
N ALA A 542 -13.13 18.57 -56.00
CA ALA A 542 -12.33 18.06 -54.89
C ALA A 542 -11.15 18.99 -54.57
N LEU A 543 -10.41 19.45 -55.59
CA LEU A 543 -9.32 20.43 -55.43
C LEU A 543 -9.80 21.77 -54.86
N ALA A 544 -10.95 22.27 -55.33
CA ALA A 544 -11.54 23.51 -54.83
C ALA A 544 -11.93 23.39 -53.36
N THR A 545 -12.43 22.22 -52.94
CA THR A 545 -12.75 21.94 -51.54
C THR A 545 -11.47 21.84 -50.71
N TYR A 546 -10.46 21.10 -51.19
CA TYR A 546 -9.16 20.95 -50.54
C TYR A 546 -8.43 22.28 -50.32
N SER A 547 -8.47 23.17 -51.31
CA SER A 547 -7.82 24.49 -51.26
C SER A 547 -8.45 25.44 -50.22
N ARG A 548 -9.68 25.16 -49.77
CA ARG A 548 -10.36 25.94 -48.72
C ARG A 548 -9.99 25.48 -47.32
N TYR A 549 -9.36 24.32 -47.16
CA TYR A 549 -9.01 23.80 -45.85
C TYR A 549 -7.83 24.57 -45.25
N ASN A 550 -7.98 24.94 -43.97
CA ASN A 550 -6.90 25.51 -43.19
C ASN A 550 -6.13 24.39 -42.49
N PHE A 551 -4.97 24.01 -43.02
CA PHE A 551 -4.18 22.90 -42.47
C PHE A 551 -3.55 23.25 -41.11
N GLY A 552 -3.00 24.46 -40.95
CA GLY A 552 -2.26 24.90 -39.75
C GLY A 552 -0.91 24.20 -39.55
N ASP A 553 -0.82 22.90 -39.79
CA ASP A 553 0.37 22.05 -39.63
C ASP A 553 0.88 21.55 -41.00
N VAL A 554 2.17 21.79 -41.28
CA VAL A 554 2.87 21.37 -42.51
C VAL A 554 2.96 19.85 -42.60
N GLY A 555 3.15 19.17 -41.48
CA GLY A 555 3.19 17.71 -41.40
C GLY A 555 1.84 17.08 -41.78
N LEU A 556 0.73 17.65 -41.28
CA LEU A 556 -0.62 17.23 -41.65
C LEU A 556 -0.90 17.45 -43.14
N LYS A 557 -0.54 18.63 -43.67
CA LYS A 557 -0.71 18.94 -45.10
C LYS A 557 0.04 17.93 -45.98
N ARG A 558 1.32 17.68 -45.67
CA ARG A 558 2.14 16.69 -46.39
C ARG A 558 1.56 15.28 -46.30
N TYR A 559 1.08 14.88 -45.12
CA TYR A 559 0.47 13.56 -44.92
C TYR A 559 -0.78 13.39 -45.79
N LEU A 560 -1.73 14.32 -45.71
CA LEU A 560 -2.97 14.26 -46.49
C LEU A 560 -2.71 14.38 -47.99
N GLY A 561 -1.81 15.28 -48.41
CA GLY A 561 -1.43 15.44 -49.81
C GLY A 561 -0.85 14.16 -50.41
N ASN A 562 0.01 13.46 -49.66
CA ASN A 562 0.56 12.18 -50.09
C ASN A 562 -0.51 11.09 -50.24
N GLU A 563 -1.48 11.01 -49.33
CA GLU A 563 -2.57 10.03 -49.42
C GLU A 563 -3.51 10.31 -50.61
N VAL A 564 -3.82 11.59 -50.87
CA VAL A 564 -4.57 12.00 -52.07
C VAL A 564 -3.78 11.66 -53.34
N LYS A 565 -2.48 11.98 -53.39
CA LYS A 565 -1.60 11.71 -54.53
C LYS A 565 -1.60 10.21 -54.85
N LYS A 566 -1.38 9.35 -53.86
CA LYS A 566 -1.39 7.88 -54.04
C LYS A 566 -2.70 7.35 -54.62
N LEU A 567 -3.83 7.91 -54.19
CA LEU A 567 -5.16 7.47 -54.61
C LEU A 567 -5.45 7.87 -56.06
N VAL A 568 -5.33 9.17 -56.36
CA VAL A 568 -5.79 9.73 -57.64
C VAL A 568 -4.81 9.47 -58.77
N MET A 569 -3.50 9.48 -58.49
CA MET A 569 -2.45 9.31 -59.50
C MET A 569 -2.54 7.94 -60.19
N ASN A 570 -2.69 6.87 -59.41
CA ASN A 570 -2.79 5.51 -59.95
C ASN A 570 -4.02 5.32 -60.84
N ALA A 571 -5.16 5.92 -60.47
CA ALA A 571 -6.37 5.86 -61.26
C ALA A 571 -6.23 6.67 -62.56
N TYR A 572 -5.68 7.88 -62.47
CA TYR A 572 -5.48 8.76 -63.63
C TYR A 572 -4.48 8.20 -64.63
N PHE A 573 -3.36 7.64 -64.19
CA PHE A 573 -2.36 7.06 -65.10
C PHE A 573 -2.95 5.91 -65.92
N LYS A 574 -3.79 5.06 -65.30
CA LYS A 574 -4.53 4.00 -66.02
C LYS A 574 -5.49 4.57 -67.06
N LEU A 575 -6.19 5.65 -66.72
CA LEU A 575 -7.07 6.35 -67.67
C LEU A 575 -6.28 6.90 -68.87
N TYR A 576 -5.18 7.60 -68.59
CA TYR A 576 -4.33 8.23 -69.59
C TYR A 576 -3.65 7.18 -70.49
N ASP A 577 -3.12 6.10 -69.93
CA ASP A 577 -2.48 5.04 -70.72
C ASP A 577 -3.44 4.38 -71.70
N LYS A 578 -4.69 4.16 -71.26
CA LYS A 578 -5.67 3.45 -72.07
C LYS A 578 -6.29 4.34 -73.15
N TYR A 579 -6.64 5.58 -72.80
CA TYR A 579 -7.43 6.46 -73.68
C TYR A 579 -6.81 7.85 -73.91
N GLY A 580 -5.83 8.28 -73.13
CA GLY A 580 -5.22 9.61 -73.24
C GLY A 580 -4.51 9.84 -74.58
N THR A 581 -3.91 8.80 -75.16
CA THR A 581 -3.22 8.86 -76.45
C THR A 581 -4.09 8.45 -77.64
N SER A 582 -5.29 7.89 -77.40
CA SER A 582 -6.15 7.33 -78.46
C SER A 582 -6.86 8.41 -79.30
N ASP A 583 -7.32 8.04 -80.50
CA ASP A 583 -8.00 8.93 -81.44
C ASP A 583 -9.51 8.97 -81.21
N PHE A 584 -9.90 9.34 -79.99
CA PHE A 584 -11.31 9.46 -79.61
C PHE A 584 -11.94 10.82 -79.95
N THR A 585 -11.12 11.85 -80.20
CA THR A 585 -11.58 13.21 -80.53
C THR A 585 -10.56 13.95 -81.39
N LYS A 586 -11.03 14.88 -82.23
CA LYS A 586 -10.18 15.81 -82.99
C LYS A 586 -9.57 16.92 -82.12
N ASN A 587 -10.19 17.21 -80.97
CA ASN A 587 -9.76 18.25 -80.04
C ASN A 587 -9.42 17.61 -78.69
N LYS A 588 -8.21 17.02 -78.59
CA LYS A 588 -7.76 16.26 -77.39
C LYS A 588 -7.60 17.17 -76.17
N SER A 589 -7.08 18.38 -76.35
CA SER A 589 -6.85 19.37 -75.27
C SER A 589 -8.13 19.84 -74.58
N LYS A 590 -9.30 19.73 -75.23
CA LYS A 590 -10.60 20.02 -74.60
C LYS A 590 -10.98 19.01 -73.51
N TYR A 591 -10.55 17.75 -73.63
CA TYR A 591 -10.96 16.65 -72.75
C TYR A 591 -9.82 16.16 -71.86
N VAL A 592 -8.64 15.94 -72.45
CA VAL A 592 -7.41 15.60 -71.74
C VAL A 592 -6.73 16.90 -71.35
N LYS A 593 -6.97 17.36 -70.11
CA LYS A 593 -6.44 18.63 -69.60
C LYS A 593 -4.95 18.56 -69.20
N TYR A 594 -4.48 17.38 -68.84
CA TYR A 594 -3.13 17.15 -68.29
C TYR A 594 -2.53 15.90 -68.92
N ASP A 595 -1.24 15.88 -69.19
CA ASP A 595 -0.51 14.61 -69.36
C ASP A 595 -0.11 14.00 -68.00
N LYS A 596 0.60 12.87 -68.00
CA LYS A 596 1.03 12.22 -66.75
C LYS A 596 1.97 13.10 -65.91
N ILE A 597 2.89 13.82 -66.55
CA ILE A 597 3.92 14.64 -65.90
C ILE A 597 3.28 15.93 -65.39
N GLU A 598 2.45 16.58 -66.21
CA GLU A 598 1.67 17.76 -65.87
C GLU A 598 0.69 17.47 -64.72
N PHE A 599 0.04 16.31 -64.73
CA PHE A 599 -0.86 15.91 -63.65
C PHE A 599 -0.09 15.68 -62.35
N GLU A 600 1.07 15.02 -62.40
CA GLU A 600 1.93 14.88 -61.22
C GLU A 600 2.44 16.23 -60.70
N LYS A 601 2.86 17.12 -61.60
CA LYS A 601 3.31 18.47 -61.25
C LYS A 601 2.19 19.27 -60.60
N LEU A 602 0.98 19.23 -61.16
CA LEU A 602 -0.21 19.87 -60.58
C LEU A 602 -0.47 19.38 -59.15
N LEU A 603 -0.41 18.07 -58.93
CA LEU A 603 -0.63 17.49 -57.59
C LEU A 603 0.46 17.94 -56.60
N ASN A 604 1.72 18.01 -57.03
CA ASN A 604 2.83 18.46 -56.17
C ASN A 604 2.75 19.96 -55.85
N GLU A 605 2.16 20.78 -56.73
CA GLU A 605 1.98 22.22 -56.51
C GLU A 605 0.74 22.55 -55.66
N ARG A 606 -0.33 21.75 -55.80
CA ARG A 606 -1.64 22.05 -55.21
C ARG A 606 -1.92 21.34 -53.88
N LEU A 607 -1.27 20.22 -53.61
CA LEU A 607 -1.38 19.44 -52.37
C LEU A 607 -0.15 19.70 -51.49
#